data_AF-A0A015LGH1-F1
#
_entry.id   AF-A0A015LGH1-F1
#
_cell.length_a   1.000
_cell.length_b   1.000
_cell.length_c   1.000
_cell.angle_alpha   90.00
_cell.angle_beta   90.00
_cell.angle_gamma   90.00
#
_symmetry.space_group_name_H-M   'P 1'
#
loop_
_entity.id
_entity.type
_entity.pdbx_description
1 polymer ?
#
loop_
_entity_poly.entity_id
_entity_poly.type
_entity_poly.pdbx_seq_one_letter_code
_entity_poly.pdbx_strand_id
1 'polypeptide(L)'
;MDIRGNECIVIASLGVTTADLPQGNDMARVKRHGANKGCWTCNMTKDSLTSNNFDFLLGSRYHHQSDKQFEEIYAAQTITERKAIAAEYGLRLNPSILDQLKRERHLQSPQDAYHLTAGKVLRFLKITIEALSSEGKSKFITVWKSFEYPKTWRKLPNLISHIDSFMMSDCLQLTMMFPFILNRFLKNTHFKNLELELFQRRTGVT
;
A
#
# COMPACT_ATOMS: atom_id res chain seq x y z
N MET A 1 -1.50 -0.74 24.90
CA MET A 1 -2.96 -0.98 24.88
C MET A 1 -3.24 -2.08 25.89
N ASP A 2 -4.23 -1.89 26.76
CA ASP A 2 -4.66 -2.94 27.68
C ASP A 2 -5.56 -3.92 26.92
N ILE A 3 -5.08 -5.16 26.74
CA ILE A 3 -5.88 -6.26 26.23
C ILE A 3 -6.05 -7.26 27.37
N ARG A 4 -7.19 -7.16 28.07
CA ARG A 4 -7.61 -8.05 29.18
C ARG A 4 -6.68 -8.02 30.41
N GLY A 5 -6.27 -6.84 30.83
CA GLY A 5 -5.39 -6.60 31.98
C GLY A 5 -3.90 -6.66 31.64
N ASN A 6 -3.53 -6.94 30.39
CA ASN A 6 -2.14 -6.98 29.95
C ASN A 6 -1.80 -5.72 29.15
N GLU A 7 -0.80 -4.97 29.61
CA GLU A 7 -0.19 -3.90 28.81
C GLU A 7 0.55 -4.52 27.61
N CYS A 8 -0.02 -4.38 26.41
CA CYS A 8 0.58 -4.84 25.18
C CYS A 8 1.09 -3.67 24.32
N ILE A 9 2.27 -3.86 23.73
CA ILE A 9 2.80 -3.02 22.65
C ILE A 9 2.53 -3.75 21.34
N VAL A 10 1.68 -3.17 20.48
CA VAL A 10 1.44 -3.67 19.13
C VAL A 10 2.34 -2.91 18.16
N ILE A 11 3.33 -3.59 17.60
CA ILE A 11 4.19 -3.05 16.54
C ILE A 11 3.74 -3.68 15.22
N ALA A 12 3.15 -2.87 14.35
CA ALA A 12 2.84 -3.26 12.98
C ALA A 12 3.91 -2.67 12.05
N SER A 13 4.84 -3.49 11.58
CA SER A 13 5.81 -3.08 10.56
C SER A 13 5.23 -3.25 9.17
N LEU A 14 5.40 -2.22 8.34
CA LEU A 14 5.07 -2.30 6.92
C LEU A 14 6.19 -3.08 6.21
N GLY A 15 5.92 -4.34 5.83
CA GLY A 15 6.95 -5.25 5.29
C GLY A 15 7.61 -4.77 3.99
N VAL A 16 6.89 -4.88 2.87
CA VAL A 16 7.35 -4.37 1.57
C VAL A 16 6.15 -3.74 0.88
N THR A 17 6.39 -2.60 0.24
CA THR A 17 5.30 -1.82 -0.31
C THR A 17 5.67 -1.24 -1.66
N THR A 18 5.04 -1.78 -2.70
CA THR A 18 5.17 -1.31 -4.07
C THR A 18 3.98 -0.39 -4.36
N ALA A 19 4.09 0.91 -4.06
CA ALA A 19 3.22 1.89 -4.72
C ALA A 19 3.79 2.08 -6.11
N ASP A 20 3.27 1.30 -7.03
CA ASP A 20 3.63 1.44 -8.41
C ASP A 20 2.87 2.64 -8.97
N LEU A 21 3.51 3.81 -8.92
CA LEU A 21 3.05 4.92 -9.73
C LEU A 21 3.16 4.49 -11.19
N PRO A 22 2.14 4.75 -12.03
CA PRO A 22 2.25 4.51 -13.47
C PRO A 22 3.53 5.11 -14.07
N GLN A 23 4.00 6.23 -13.52
CA GLN A 23 5.26 6.88 -13.86
C GLN A 23 6.48 5.98 -13.61
N GLY A 24 6.54 5.27 -12.47
CA GLY A 24 7.59 4.31 -12.12
C GLY A 24 7.72 3.20 -13.17
N ASN A 25 6.59 2.57 -13.52
CA ASN A 25 6.52 1.61 -14.62
C ASN A 25 7.01 2.22 -15.95
N ASP A 26 6.53 3.41 -16.28
CA ASP A 26 6.83 4.07 -17.55
C ASP A 26 8.34 4.36 -17.67
N MET A 27 8.97 4.80 -16.57
CA MET A 27 10.43 5.02 -16.50
C MET A 27 11.20 3.70 -16.61
N ALA A 28 10.78 2.64 -15.91
CA ALA A 28 11.43 1.33 -15.90
C ALA A 28 11.10 0.46 -17.15
N ARG A 29 10.27 0.97 -18.07
CA ARG A 29 9.74 0.25 -19.24
C ARG A 29 8.98 -1.02 -18.89
N VAL A 30 8.26 -0.98 -17.79
CA VAL A 30 7.36 -2.05 -17.36
C VAL A 30 5.92 -1.67 -17.73
N LYS A 31 5.10 -2.66 -18.05
CA LYS A 31 3.66 -2.45 -18.23
C LYS A 31 3.03 -2.09 -16.87
N ARG A 32 1.91 -1.39 -16.89
CA ARG A 32 1.21 -0.96 -15.66
C ARG A 32 0.56 -2.15 -14.94
N HIS A 33 0.04 -1.89 -13.75
CA HIS A 33 -0.65 -2.84 -12.85
C HIS A 33 -1.74 -3.74 -13.49
N GLY A 34 -2.28 -3.37 -14.66
CA GLY A 34 -3.22 -4.21 -15.40
C GLY A 34 -2.58 -5.42 -16.09
N ALA A 35 -1.26 -5.44 -16.29
CA ALA A 35 -0.55 -6.54 -16.94
C ALA A 35 -0.30 -7.72 -16.00
N ASN A 36 -0.06 -8.90 -16.57
CA ASN A 36 0.25 -10.10 -15.79
C ASN A 36 1.45 -9.88 -14.86
N LYS A 37 2.55 -9.30 -15.37
CA LYS A 37 3.71 -8.90 -14.55
C LYS A 37 3.87 -7.38 -14.57
N GLY A 38 2.94 -6.67 -13.94
CA GLY A 38 2.86 -5.21 -13.99
C GLY A 38 3.69 -4.45 -12.94
N CYS A 39 4.46 -5.13 -12.09
CA CYS A 39 5.29 -4.46 -11.08
C CYS A 39 6.69 -4.18 -11.64
N TRP A 40 7.20 -2.95 -11.50
CA TRP A 40 8.57 -2.65 -11.93
C TRP A 40 9.67 -3.13 -10.99
N THR A 41 9.34 -3.44 -9.73
CA THR A 41 10.33 -3.94 -8.75
C THR A 41 10.40 -5.47 -8.71
N CYS A 42 9.37 -6.19 -9.15
CA CYS A 42 9.33 -7.66 -9.10
C CYS A 42 8.66 -8.29 -10.31
N ASN A 43 8.97 -9.57 -10.54
CA ASN A 43 8.45 -10.40 -11.63
C ASN A 43 7.17 -11.17 -11.23
N MET A 44 6.53 -10.79 -10.12
CA MET A 44 5.29 -11.41 -9.64
C MET A 44 4.18 -11.31 -10.69
N THR A 45 3.46 -12.42 -10.83
CA THR A 45 2.20 -12.39 -11.56
C THR A 45 1.12 -11.68 -10.74
N LYS A 46 0.14 -11.10 -11.43
CA LYS A 46 -0.99 -10.40 -10.83
C LYS A 46 -1.71 -11.28 -9.80
N ASP A 47 -1.85 -12.56 -10.09
CA ASP A 47 -2.53 -13.54 -9.23
C ASP A 47 -1.73 -13.87 -7.96
N SER A 48 -0.42 -13.60 -7.96
CA SER A 48 0.47 -13.89 -6.83
C SER A 48 0.73 -12.68 -5.93
N LEU A 49 0.22 -11.48 -6.27
CA LEU A 49 0.54 -10.23 -5.57
C LEU A 49 0.20 -10.24 -4.06
N THR A 50 -0.74 -11.07 -3.63
CA THR A 50 -1.17 -11.21 -2.24
C THR A 50 -0.58 -12.43 -1.54
N SER A 51 0.34 -13.15 -2.18
CA SER A 51 0.99 -14.33 -1.61
C SER A 51 1.93 -13.94 -0.46
N ASN A 52 1.76 -14.60 0.69
CA ASN A 52 2.66 -14.43 1.84
C ASN A 52 4.00 -15.17 1.67
N ASN A 53 4.11 -16.05 0.66
CA ASN A 53 5.28 -16.93 0.47
C ASN A 53 6.22 -16.45 -0.64
N PHE A 54 6.19 -15.16 -0.96
CA PHE A 54 7.02 -14.61 -2.03
C PHE A 54 8.44 -14.32 -1.56
N ASP A 55 9.42 -15.00 -2.15
CA ASP A 55 10.82 -14.65 -2.00
C ASP A 55 11.14 -13.41 -2.84
N PHE A 56 11.33 -12.28 -2.15
CA PHE A 56 11.60 -11.01 -2.80
C PHE A 56 12.94 -10.98 -3.51
N LEU A 57 13.98 -11.66 -3.00
CA LEU A 57 15.30 -11.66 -3.63
C LEU A 57 15.24 -12.44 -4.94
N LEU A 58 14.58 -13.60 -4.94
CA LEU A 58 14.45 -14.42 -6.15
C LEU A 58 13.49 -13.80 -7.16
N GLY A 59 12.42 -13.17 -6.70
CA GLY A 59 11.38 -12.64 -7.58
C GLY A 59 11.55 -11.16 -7.95
N SER A 60 12.59 -10.48 -7.48
CA SER A 60 12.89 -9.09 -7.87
C SER A 60 13.21 -8.95 -9.36
N ARG A 61 13.02 -7.75 -9.90
CA ARG A 61 13.50 -7.38 -11.23
C ARG A 61 14.88 -6.75 -11.11
N TYR A 62 15.84 -7.36 -11.79
CA TYR A 62 17.20 -6.84 -11.88
C TYR A 62 17.46 -6.32 -13.29
N HIS A 63 18.20 -5.21 -13.42
CA HIS A 63 18.45 -4.58 -14.71
C HIS A 63 19.05 -5.54 -15.74
N HIS A 64 20.06 -6.32 -15.34
CA HIS A 64 20.69 -7.31 -16.22
C HIS A 64 19.72 -8.40 -16.73
N GLN A 65 18.69 -8.76 -15.95
CA GLN A 65 17.67 -9.70 -16.40
C GLN A 65 16.74 -9.05 -17.43
N SER A 66 16.35 -7.80 -17.18
CA SER A 66 15.53 -7.05 -18.12
C SER A 66 16.24 -6.73 -19.42
N ASP A 67 17.55 -6.48 -19.39
CA ASP A 67 18.32 -6.29 -20.61
C ASP A 67 18.30 -7.56 -21.48
N LYS A 68 18.53 -8.74 -20.89
CA LYS A 68 18.38 -10.02 -21.60
C LYS A 68 16.98 -10.23 -22.18
N GLN A 69 15.94 -9.87 -21.43
CA GLN A 69 14.56 -9.93 -21.91
C GLN A 69 14.32 -8.98 -23.09
N PHE A 70 14.93 -7.79 -23.08
CA PHE A 70 14.87 -6.87 -24.21
C PHE A 70 15.64 -7.38 -25.42
N GLU A 71 16.81 -7.99 -25.25
CA GLU A 71 17.53 -8.64 -26.35
C GLU A 71 16.69 -9.74 -27.00
N GLU A 72 16.02 -10.57 -26.21
CA GLU A 72 15.09 -11.59 -26.72
C GLU A 72 13.92 -10.96 -27.51
N ILE A 73 13.33 -9.89 -26.96
CA ILE A 73 12.27 -9.13 -27.65
C ILE A 73 12.80 -8.54 -28.97
N TYR A 74 14.02 -8.02 -29.02
CA TYR A 74 14.56 -7.42 -30.23
C TYR A 74 15.01 -8.45 -31.27
N ALA A 75 15.40 -9.65 -30.84
CA ALA A 75 15.74 -10.78 -31.70
C ALA A 75 14.52 -11.38 -32.43
N ALA A 76 13.32 -11.26 -31.86
CA ALA A 76 12.09 -11.74 -32.48
C ALA A 76 11.80 -11.06 -33.84
N GLN A 77 11.36 -11.88 -34.82
CA GLN A 77 11.28 -11.49 -36.22
C GLN A 77 10.02 -10.66 -36.54
N THR A 78 8.93 -10.92 -35.83
CA THR A 78 7.63 -10.28 -36.10
C THR A 78 7.19 -9.39 -34.95
N ILE A 79 6.49 -8.30 -35.26
CA ILE A 79 5.93 -7.41 -34.23
C ILE A 79 4.96 -8.14 -33.30
N THR A 80 4.26 -9.15 -33.80
CA THR A 80 3.33 -9.99 -33.01
C THR A 80 4.08 -10.78 -31.96
N GLU A 81 5.17 -11.43 -32.36
CA GLU A 81 6.05 -12.18 -31.46
C GLU A 81 6.70 -11.27 -30.41
N ARG A 82 7.21 -10.10 -30.83
CA ARG A 82 7.71 -9.07 -29.90
C ARG A 82 6.68 -8.68 -28.84
N LYS A 83 5.43 -8.45 -29.27
CA LYS A 83 4.33 -8.10 -28.36
C LYS A 83 3.97 -9.24 -27.41
N ALA A 84 4.05 -10.49 -27.85
CA ALA A 84 3.80 -11.66 -27.04
C ALA A 84 4.86 -11.81 -25.94
N ILE A 85 6.15 -11.81 -26.31
CA ILE A 85 7.28 -11.91 -25.37
C ILE A 85 7.25 -10.73 -24.38
N ALA A 86 7.04 -9.50 -24.87
CA ALA A 86 6.90 -8.33 -24.00
C ALA A 86 5.69 -8.41 -23.06
N ALA A 87 4.60 -9.08 -23.45
CA ALA A 87 3.46 -9.32 -22.57
C ALA A 87 3.77 -10.34 -21.47
N GLU A 88 4.49 -11.40 -21.80
CA GLU A 88 4.94 -12.42 -20.86
C GLU A 88 5.85 -11.85 -19.77
N TYR A 89 6.81 -11.00 -20.16
CA TYR A 89 7.71 -10.34 -19.23
C TYR A 89 7.11 -9.09 -18.57
N GLY A 90 5.97 -8.61 -19.06
CA GLY A 90 5.37 -7.36 -18.59
C GLY A 90 6.20 -6.13 -18.95
N LEU A 91 6.89 -6.13 -20.08
CA LEU A 91 7.74 -5.03 -20.56
C LEU A 91 7.07 -4.21 -21.68
N ARG A 92 7.56 -2.99 -21.88
CA ARG A 92 7.12 -2.08 -22.94
C ARG A 92 8.11 -2.07 -24.10
N LEU A 93 7.58 -2.20 -25.32
CA LEU A 93 8.38 -2.18 -26.54
C LEU A 93 8.99 -0.80 -26.83
N ASN A 94 8.25 0.27 -26.51
CA ASN A 94 8.73 1.63 -26.78
C ASN A 94 9.90 1.98 -25.86
N PRO A 95 11.03 2.44 -26.41
CA PRO A 95 12.15 2.92 -25.62
C PRO A 95 11.76 4.17 -24.82
N SER A 96 12.38 4.31 -23.66
CA SER A 96 12.26 5.52 -22.82
C SER A 96 13.41 6.45 -23.15
N ILE A 97 13.19 7.77 -23.08
CA ILE A 97 14.31 8.74 -23.16
C ILE A 97 15.36 8.46 -22.09
N LEU A 98 14.95 7.89 -20.96
CA LEU A 98 15.83 7.51 -19.85
C LEU A 98 16.71 6.30 -20.17
N ASP A 99 16.44 5.53 -21.24
CA ASP A 99 17.32 4.44 -21.67
C ASP A 99 18.64 4.97 -22.25
N GLN A 100 18.68 6.25 -22.65
CA GLN A 100 19.92 6.91 -23.09
C GLN A 100 20.84 7.24 -21.91
N LEU A 101 20.33 7.17 -20.68
CA LEU A 101 21.09 7.44 -19.46
C LEU A 101 21.68 6.14 -18.93
N LYS A 102 22.93 6.21 -18.44
CA LYS A 102 23.53 5.11 -17.68
C LYS A 102 22.87 5.04 -16.29
N ARG A 103 21.82 4.23 -16.16
CA ARG A 103 21.07 4.07 -14.92
C ARG A 103 20.60 2.64 -14.68
N GLU A 104 20.48 2.27 -13.41
CA GLU A 104 19.77 1.06 -13.01
C GLU A 104 18.26 1.36 -13.01
N ARG A 105 17.57 0.93 -14.07
CA ARG A 105 16.15 1.24 -14.31
C ARG A 105 15.19 0.83 -13.17
N HIS A 106 15.53 -0.20 -12.41
CA HIS A 106 14.71 -0.80 -11.34
C HIS A 106 15.12 -0.37 -9.92
N LEU A 107 16.25 0.31 -9.76
CA LEU A 107 16.63 0.94 -8.48
C LEU A 107 16.47 2.47 -8.52
N GLN A 108 16.72 3.09 -9.67
CA GLN A 108 16.76 4.54 -9.82
C GLN A 108 15.47 5.11 -10.43
N SER A 109 14.37 4.36 -10.39
CA SER A 109 13.04 4.93 -10.66
C SER A 109 12.43 5.34 -9.31
N PRO A 110 12.06 6.61 -9.11
CA PRO A 110 11.60 7.08 -7.81
C PRO A 110 10.34 6.35 -7.35
N GLN A 111 10.35 5.96 -6.08
CA GLN A 111 9.17 5.49 -5.37
C GLN A 111 8.38 6.68 -4.84
N ASP A 112 7.06 6.57 -4.85
CA ASP A 112 6.20 7.54 -4.18
C ASP A 112 5.71 7.01 -2.84
N ALA A 113 6.61 7.09 -1.85
CA ALA A 113 6.34 6.64 -0.49
C ALA A 113 5.17 7.42 0.15
N TYR A 114 4.90 8.65 -0.28
CA TYR A 114 3.80 9.45 0.23
C TYR A 114 2.45 8.92 -0.25
N HIS A 115 2.29 8.69 -1.56
CA HIS A 115 1.07 8.10 -2.13
C HIS A 115 0.80 6.71 -1.57
N LEU A 116 1.85 5.91 -1.42
CA LEU A 116 1.76 4.62 -0.76
C LEU A 116 1.17 4.76 0.66
N THR A 117 1.84 5.56 1.49
CA THR A 117 1.54 5.66 2.91
C THR A 117 0.14 6.17 3.10
N ALA A 118 -0.24 7.21 2.36
CA ALA A 118 -1.58 7.77 2.41
C ALA A 118 -2.66 6.78 1.97
N GLY A 119 -2.44 6.04 0.88
CA GLY A 119 -3.39 5.01 0.43
C GLY A 119 -3.59 3.90 1.47
N LYS A 120 -2.50 3.47 2.11
CA LYS A 120 -2.57 2.47 3.20
C LYS A 120 -3.26 2.99 4.43
N VAL A 121 -2.96 4.22 4.81
CA VAL A 121 -3.60 4.87 5.95
C VAL A 121 -5.10 5.04 5.68
N LEU A 122 -5.49 5.50 4.49
CA LEU A 122 -6.90 5.60 4.12
C LEU A 122 -7.60 4.24 4.25
N ARG A 123 -6.97 3.17 3.74
CA ARG A 123 -7.51 1.81 3.87
C ARG A 123 -7.61 1.38 5.33
N PHE A 124 -6.57 1.62 6.13
CA PHE A 124 -6.55 1.33 7.56
C PHE A 124 -7.66 2.07 8.31
N LEU A 125 -7.81 3.37 8.08
CA LEU A 125 -8.88 4.18 8.67
C LEU A 125 -10.27 3.62 8.31
N LYS A 126 -10.49 3.24 7.05
CA LYS A 126 -11.76 2.63 6.60
C LYS A 126 -12.07 1.35 7.37
N ILE A 127 -11.14 0.39 7.38
CA ILE A 127 -11.36 -0.90 8.04
C ILE A 127 -11.53 -0.73 9.56
N THR A 128 -10.80 0.21 10.19
CA THR A 128 -10.96 0.47 11.63
C THR A 128 -12.35 1.02 11.93
N ILE A 129 -12.83 2.01 11.17
CA ILE A 129 -14.16 2.59 11.36
C ILE A 129 -15.28 1.58 11.05
N GLU A 130 -15.09 0.74 10.03
CA GLU A 130 -16.02 -0.35 9.71
C GLU A 130 -16.10 -1.40 10.81
N ALA A 131 -14.99 -1.66 11.53
CA ALA A 131 -14.94 -2.63 12.62
C ALA A 131 -15.62 -2.15 13.92
N LEU A 132 -15.81 -0.84 14.10
CA LEU A 132 -16.47 -0.28 15.28
C LEU A 132 -17.97 -0.67 15.34
N SER A 133 -18.44 -0.94 16.56
CA SER A 133 -19.86 -1.09 16.89
C SER A 133 -20.58 0.27 16.83
N SER A 134 -21.91 0.29 16.91
CA SER A 134 -22.68 1.54 16.96
C SER A 134 -22.28 2.40 18.17
N GLU A 135 -22.04 1.78 19.32
CA GLU A 135 -21.50 2.46 20.50
C GLU A 135 -20.09 2.99 20.25
N GLY A 136 -19.20 2.17 19.68
CA GLY A 136 -17.84 2.56 19.35
C GLY A 136 -17.78 3.76 18.40
N LYS A 137 -18.64 3.80 17.38
CA LYS A 137 -18.77 4.94 16.46
C LYS A 137 -19.27 6.20 17.16
N SER A 138 -20.22 6.07 18.08
CA SER A 138 -20.71 7.20 18.88
C SER A 138 -19.59 7.79 19.74
N LYS A 139 -18.85 6.93 20.47
CA LYS A 139 -17.68 7.35 21.27
C LYS A 139 -16.57 7.96 20.43
N PHE A 140 -16.30 7.40 19.26
CA PHE A 140 -15.35 7.95 18.30
C PHE A 140 -15.75 9.38 17.90
N ILE A 141 -17.01 9.63 17.54
CA ILE A 141 -17.50 10.98 17.18
C ILE A 141 -17.35 11.96 18.34
N THR A 142 -17.66 11.54 19.57
CA THR A 142 -17.48 12.38 20.76
C THR A 142 -16.03 12.79 20.93
N VAL A 143 -15.09 11.84 20.89
CA VAL A 143 -13.65 12.14 21.00
C VAL A 143 -13.17 12.96 19.81
N TRP A 144 -13.58 12.64 18.58
CA TRP A 144 -13.20 13.39 17.39
C TRP A 144 -13.56 14.88 17.49
N LYS A 145 -14.76 15.17 18.01
CA LYS A 145 -15.24 16.54 18.21
C LYS A 145 -14.44 17.30 19.26
N SER A 146 -14.00 16.65 20.34
CA SER A 146 -13.25 17.30 21.43
C SER A 146 -11.73 17.19 21.31
N PHE A 147 -11.20 16.41 20.37
CA PHE A 147 -9.76 16.19 20.22
C PHE A 147 -9.02 17.51 19.94
N GLU A 148 -7.96 17.79 20.69
CA GLU A 148 -7.11 18.97 20.44
C GLU A 148 -6.18 18.72 19.25
N TYR A 149 -6.22 19.62 18.26
CA TYR A 149 -5.33 19.59 17.11
C TYR A 149 -4.08 20.44 17.40
N PRO A 150 -2.91 20.12 16.80
CA PRO A 150 -1.79 21.04 16.78
C PRO A 150 -2.24 22.42 16.28
N LYS A 151 -1.77 23.50 16.91
CA LYS A 151 -2.25 24.88 16.65
C LYS A 151 -2.18 25.31 15.18
N THR A 152 -1.23 24.77 14.42
CA THR A 152 -1.01 25.08 13.01
C THR A 152 -1.86 24.24 12.06
N TRP A 153 -2.57 23.23 12.56
CA TRP A 153 -3.31 22.28 11.73
C TRP A 153 -4.79 22.66 11.69
N ARG A 154 -5.39 22.50 10.51
CA ARG A 154 -6.83 22.67 10.35
C ARG A 154 -7.54 21.43 10.87
N LYS A 155 -8.67 21.65 11.55
CA LYS A 155 -9.52 20.54 11.99
C LYS A 155 -10.15 19.87 10.78
N LEU A 156 -10.00 18.55 10.70
CA LEU A 156 -10.52 17.75 9.59
C LEU A 156 -12.02 17.44 9.78
N PRO A 157 -12.77 17.21 8.68
CA PRO A 157 -14.16 16.77 8.74
C PRO A 157 -14.29 15.45 9.51
N ASN A 158 -15.49 15.08 9.94
CA ASN A 158 -15.70 13.78 10.60
C ASN A 158 -15.28 12.62 9.69
N LEU A 159 -14.33 11.81 10.16
CA LEU A 159 -13.82 10.64 9.44
C LEU A 159 -14.95 9.70 8.99
N ILE A 160 -15.96 9.43 9.83
CA ILE A 160 -17.02 8.46 9.48
C ILE A 160 -17.81 8.88 8.22
N SER A 161 -18.07 10.18 8.08
CA SER A 161 -18.95 10.70 7.02
C SER A 161 -18.19 11.18 5.79
N HIS A 162 -16.91 11.50 5.93
CA HIS A 162 -16.13 12.20 4.90
C HIS A 162 -14.82 11.49 4.53
N ILE A 163 -14.63 10.22 4.92
CA ILE A 163 -13.39 9.48 4.65
C ILE A 163 -13.02 9.46 3.16
N ASP A 164 -14.01 9.43 2.27
CA ASP A 164 -13.80 9.42 0.82
C ASP A 164 -13.45 10.81 0.24
N SER A 165 -13.63 11.87 1.02
CA SER A 165 -13.25 13.24 0.64
C SER A 165 -11.85 13.62 1.08
N PHE A 166 -11.15 12.75 1.82
CA PHE A 166 -9.84 13.07 2.37
C PHE A 166 -8.77 13.02 1.30
N MET A 167 -7.98 14.09 1.26
CA MET A 167 -6.81 14.15 0.41
C MET A 167 -5.67 13.35 1.03
N MET A 168 -4.64 13.10 0.23
CA MET A 168 -3.44 12.42 0.67
C MET A 168 -2.79 13.10 1.89
N SER A 169 -2.73 14.43 1.91
CA SER A 169 -2.24 15.21 3.05
C SER A 169 -3.03 14.95 4.32
N ASP A 170 -4.36 14.83 4.21
CA ASP A 170 -5.24 14.60 5.35
C ASP A 170 -4.99 13.20 5.93
N CYS A 171 -4.82 12.20 5.08
CA CYS A 171 -4.47 10.84 5.50
C CYS A 171 -3.12 10.80 6.24
N LEU A 172 -2.10 11.52 5.74
CA LEU A 172 -0.81 11.60 6.40
C LEU A 172 -0.89 12.32 7.76
N GLN A 173 -1.65 13.42 7.85
CA GLN A 173 -1.93 14.09 9.13
C GLN A 173 -2.60 13.14 10.13
N LEU A 174 -3.59 12.37 9.66
CA LEU A 174 -4.31 11.41 10.49
C LEU A 174 -3.44 10.26 10.94
N THR A 175 -2.46 9.83 10.16
CA THR A 175 -1.50 8.80 10.58
C THR A 175 -0.85 9.16 11.92
N MET A 176 -0.51 10.44 12.10
CA MET A 176 0.12 10.94 13.32
C MET A 176 -0.89 11.08 14.47
N MET A 177 -2.13 11.47 14.19
CA MET A 177 -3.13 11.77 15.23
C MET A 177 -3.95 10.56 15.68
N PHE A 178 -4.21 9.62 14.76
CA PHE A 178 -5.18 8.56 14.95
C PHE A 178 -4.87 7.63 16.14
N PRO A 179 -3.61 7.25 16.42
CA PRO A 179 -3.29 6.48 17.62
C PRO A 179 -3.74 7.17 18.91
N PHE A 180 -3.56 8.50 19.00
CA PHE A 180 -3.97 9.28 20.16
C PHE A 180 -5.48 9.40 20.28
N ILE A 181 -6.19 9.50 19.13
CA ILE A 181 -7.65 9.49 19.09
C ILE A 181 -8.17 8.14 19.60
N LEU A 182 -7.64 7.03 19.08
CA LEU A 182 -8.02 5.69 19.52
C LEU A 182 -7.76 5.50 21.02
N ASN A 183 -6.61 5.92 21.52
CA ASN A 183 -6.26 5.76 22.93
C ASN A 183 -7.24 6.45 23.90
N ARG A 184 -7.97 7.49 23.47
CA ARG A 184 -8.92 8.22 24.33
C ARG A 184 -10.26 7.53 24.53
N PHE A 185 -10.66 6.61 23.66
CA PHE A 185 -11.96 5.94 23.80
C PHE A 185 -11.92 4.44 23.61
N LEU A 186 -10.95 3.88 22.89
CA LEU A 186 -11.06 2.52 22.40
C LEU A 186 -11.06 1.50 23.54
N LYS A 187 -12.06 0.63 23.54
CA LYS A 187 -12.24 -0.51 24.46
C LYS A 187 -12.71 -1.70 23.65
N ASN A 188 -12.54 -2.91 24.17
CA ASN A 188 -12.97 -4.13 23.47
C ASN A 188 -14.46 -4.11 23.11
N THR A 189 -15.31 -3.56 23.98
CA THR A 189 -16.76 -3.41 23.75
C THR A 189 -17.13 -2.44 22.61
N HIS A 190 -16.18 -1.63 22.14
CA HIS A 190 -16.40 -0.67 21.05
C HIS A 190 -16.23 -1.29 19.66
N PHE A 191 -15.78 -2.54 19.56
CA PHE A 191 -15.75 -3.30 18.30
C PHE A 191 -17.01 -4.15 18.13
N LYS A 192 -17.34 -4.50 16.88
CA LYS A 192 -18.30 -5.56 16.60
C LYS A 192 -17.74 -6.90 17.11
N ASN A 193 -18.57 -7.73 17.72
CA ASN A 193 -18.14 -9.01 18.31
C ASN A 193 -17.36 -9.89 17.31
N LEU A 194 -17.89 -10.04 16.08
CA LEU A 194 -17.24 -10.82 15.03
C LEU A 194 -15.83 -10.32 14.68
N GLU A 195 -15.65 -8.99 14.62
CA GLU A 195 -14.34 -8.39 14.31
C GLU A 195 -13.35 -8.59 15.47
N LEU A 196 -13.84 -8.47 16.70
CA LEU A 196 -13.03 -8.72 17.90
C LEU A 196 -12.54 -10.16 17.97
N GLU A 197 -13.43 -11.13 17.69
CA GLU A 197 -13.07 -12.56 17.61
C GLU A 197 -12.02 -12.82 16.52
N LEU A 198 -12.18 -12.19 15.34
CA LEU A 198 -11.20 -12.28 14.25
C LEU A 198 -9.85 -11.70 14.65
N PHE A 199 -9.82 -10.56 15.36
CA PHE A 199 -8.57 -9.97 15.86
C PHE A 199 -7.88 -10.87 16.88
N GLN A 200 -8.62 -11.42 17.84
CA GLN A 200 -8.09 -12.36 18.84
C GLN A 200 -7.48 -13.60 18.17
N ARG A 201 -8.21 -14.21 17.22
CA ARG A 201 -7.71 -15.37 16.47
C ARG A 201 -6.43 -15.09 15.70
N ARG A 202 -6.31 -13.90 15.08
CA ARG A 202 -5.13 -13.52 14.27
C ARG A 202 -3.92 -13.13 15.11
N THR A 203 -4.14 -12.56 16.29
CA THR A 203 -3.07 -12.09 17.19
C THR A 203 -2.64 -13.15 18.20
N GLY A 204 -3.37 -14.25 18.32
CA GLY A 204 -3.10 -15.30 19.32
C GLY A 204 -3.37 -14.85 20.75
N VAL A 205 -4.08 -13.72 20.93
CA VAL A 205 -4.41 -13.17 22.26
C VAL A 205 -5.80 -13.69 22.63
N THR A 206 -5.84 -14.65 23.56
CA THR A 206 -7.08 -15.31 24.00
C THR A 206 -7.88 -14.56 25.02
#